data_AF-A0A1F2UMM4-F1
#
_entry.id   AF-A0A1F2UMM4-F1
#
_cell.length_a   1.000
_cell.length_b   1.000
_cell.length_c   1.000
_cell.angle_alpha   90.00
_cell.angle_beta   90.00
_cell.angle_gamma   90.00
#
_symmetry.space_group_name_H-M   'P 1'
#
loop_
_entity.id
_entity.type
_entity.pdbx_description
1 polymer ?
#
loop_
_entity_poly.entity_id
_entity_poly.type
_entity_poly.pdbx_seq_one_letter_code
_entity_poly.pdbx_strand_id
1 'polypeptide(L)'
;MSNEAKGLLGKIKDFYFNNQRKANIIIIAVVALGVFSYGALQYTGSPGFCNSCHEMNPAFDSWKTSVHSEVTCYSCHMPPGVINYATHKVAAVKELYLHFTVFNKPNPPKIHATQKEPVNEACGGCHSFNREMAFGGGLNVPHKLHIEQGLSCTTCHARVVHGLGDEKARKPKMETCMKCHDGKTAPAKCGVCHTKMGTPDSHKQANWFQVHGQMTKTINCNECHNWRPDWCMDCHTKKPQSHAVRWRSNHGAAAKADRDGCNACHTLNFCMRCHGVQP
;
A
#
# COMPACT_ATOMS: atom_id res chain seq x y z
N MET A 1 75.31 3.98 -8.27
CA MET A 1 74.30 3.34 -9.15
C MET A 1 73.07 3.05 -8.31
N SER A 2 71.96 3.75 -8.52
CA SER A 2 70.64 3.30 -8.06
C SER A 2 69.58 3.92 -8.98
N ASN A 3 69.24 3.19 -10.04
CA ASN A 3 68.05 3.47 -10.85
C ASN A 3 66.83 3.04 -10.02
N GLU A 4 66.27 3.95 -9.25
CA GLU A 4 64.93 3.75 -8.71
C GLU A 4 63.95 3.78 -9.88
N ALA A 5 63.36 2.63 -10.20
CA ALA A 5 62.31 2.54 -11.20
C ALA A 5 61.14 3.43 -10.77
N LYS A 6 60.91 4.54 -11.49
CA LYS A 6 59.76 5.41 -11.24
C LYS A 6 58.48 4.56 -11.27
N GLY A 7 57.75 4.56 -10.15
CA GLY A 7 56.45 3.89 -10.04
C GLY A 7 55.43 4.46 -11.04
N LEU A 8 54.28 3.79 -11.19
CA LEU A 8 53.22 4.14 -12.16
C LEU A 8 52.84 5.64 -12.11
N LEU A 9 52.73 6.21 -10.91
CA LEU A 9 52.44 7.62 -10.69
C LEU A 9 53.54 8.57 -11.22
N GLY A 10 54.82 8.17 -11.10
CA GLY A 10 55.95 8.92 -11.65
C GLY A 10 55.96 8.93 -13.17
N LYS A 11 55.66 7.77 -13.78
CA LYS A 11 55.51 7.65 -15.25
C LYS A 11 54.33 8.47 -15.79
N ILE A 12 53.21 8.51 -15.06
CA ILE A 12 52.04 9.32 -15.42
C ILE A 12 52.36 10.82 -15.32
N LYS A 13 53.06 11.26 -14.26
CA LYS A 13 53.51 12.65 -14.13
C LYS A 13 54.45 13.07 -15.25
N ASP A 14 55.48 12.26 -15.53
CA ASP A 14 56.45 12.56 -16.58
C ASP A 14 55.76 12.65 -17.96
N PHE A 15 54.83 11.74 -18.26
CA PHE A 15 54.03 11.79 -19.49
C PHE A 15 53.14 13.03 -19.55
N TYR A 16 52.48 13.41 -18.46
CA TYR A 16 51.65 14.61 -18.40
C TYR A 16 52.46 15.88 -18.68
N PHE A 17 53.62 16.05 -18.02
CA PHE A 17 54.45 17.25 -18.20
C PHE A 17 55.15 17.29 -19.56
N ASN A 18 55.62 16.14 -20.09
CA ASN A 18 56.30 16.08 -21.38
C ASN A 18 55.33 16.16 -22.58
N ASN A 19 54.05 15.84 -22.39
CA ASN A 19 53.06 15.79 -23.46
C ASN A 19 51.77 16.53 -23.08
N GLN A 20 51.88 17.65 -22.35
CA GLN A 20 50.77 18.35 -21.70
C GLN A 20 49.57 18.63 -22.63
N ARG A 21 49.81 19.04 -23.89
CA ARG A 21 48.72 19.24 -24.87
C ARG A 21 47.99 17.93 -25.23
N LYS A 22 48.72 16.84 -25.45
CA LYS A 22 48.12 15.50 -25.74
C LYS A 22 47.44 14.94 -24.50
N ALA A 23 48.05 15.09 -23.33
CA ALA A 23 47.48 14.65 -22.06
C ALA A 23 46.16 15.39 -21.74
N ASN A 24 46.10 16.71 -21.95
CA ASN A 24 44.88 17.49 -21.80
C ASN A 24 43.79 17.07 -22.79
N ILE A 25 44.13 16.80 -24.07
CA ILE A 25 43.16 16.30 -25.05
C ILE A 25 42.59 14.94 -24.62
N ILE A 26 43.43 14.02 -24.16
CA ILE A 26 42.98 12.71 -23.67
C ILE A 26 42.06 12.88 -22.46
N ILE A 27 42.43 13.73 -21.49
CA ILE A 27 41.61 14.00 -20.31
C ILE A 27 40.24 14.58 -20.73
N ILE A 28 40.23 15.59 -21.61
CA ILE A 28 38.98 16.19 -22.10
C ILE A 28 38.13 15.14 -22.83
N ALA A 29 38.73 14.30 -23.67
CA ALA A 29 38.02 13.25 -24.39
C ALA A 29 37.42 12.20 -23.44
N VAL A 30 38.16 11.77 -22.42
CA VAL A 30 37.68 10.82 -21.41
C VAL A 30 36.55 11.44 -20.57
N VAL A 31 36.70 12.70 -20.16
CA VAL A 31 35.65 13.43 -19.42
C VAL A 31 34.41 13.59 -20.30
N ALA A 32 34.56 14.02 -21.55
CA ALA A 32 33.46 14.17 -22.48
C ALA A 32 32.72 12.84 -22.73
N LEU A 33 33.48 11.76 -22.92
CA LEU A 33 32.92 10.41 -23.06
C LEU A 33 32.17 9.99 -21.79
N GLY A 34 32.75 10.24 -20.61
CA GLY A 34 32.10 9.93 -19.33
C GLY A 34 30.80 10.69 -19.13
N VAL A 35 30.78 12.00 -19.41
CA VAL A 35 29.58 12.83 -19.35
C VAL A 35 28.52 12.36 -20.35
N PHE A 36 28.93 12.07 -21.59
CA PHE A 36 28.03 11.56 -22.62
C PHE A 36 27.43 10.21 -22.22
N SER A 37 28.25 9.26 -21.79
CA SER A 37 27.80 7.95 -21.31
C SER A 37 26.85 8.07 -20.13
N TYR A 38 27.13 8.95 -19.16
CA TYR A 38 26.22 9.20 -18.04
C TYR A 38 24.87 9.75 -18.51
N GLY A 39 24.88 10.75 -19.40
CA GLY A 39 23.65 11.30 -19.97
C GLY A 39 22.82 10.26 -20.72
N ALA A 40 23.47 9.41 -21.52
CA ALA A 40 22.83 8.31 -22.23
C ALA A 40 22.20 7.28 -21.27
N LEU A 41 22.87 6.95 -20.16
CA LEU A 41 22.34 6.04 -19.14
C LEU A 41 21.11 6.61 -18.45
N GLN A 42 21.14 7.89 -18.07
CA GLN A 42 19.99 8.57 -17.46
C GLN A 42 18.80 8.65 -18.42
N TYR A 43 19.05 9.03 -19.68
CA TYR A 43 18.02 9.11 -20.70
C TYR A 43 17.35 7.75 -20.96
N THR A 44 18.15 6.70 -21.20
CA THR A 44 17.66 5.33 -21.44
C THR A 44 17.06 4.65 -20.21
N GLY A 45 17.14 5.29 -19.03
CA GLY A 45 16.43 4.86 -17.81
C GLY A 45 15.17 5.68 -17.52
N SER A 46 14.88 6.70 -18.32
CA SER A 46 13.75 7.58 -18.09
C SER A 46 12.43 6.92 -18.51
N PRO A 47 11.30 7.23 -17.82
CA PRO A 47 9.97 6.76 -18.24
C PRO A 47 9.62 7.18 -19.68
N GLY A 48 10.07 8.37 -20.11
CA GLY A 48 9.85 8.86 -21.47
C GLY A 48 10.54 8.01 -22.55
N PHE A 49 11.76 7.54 -22.27
CA PHE A 49 12.43 6.58 -23.16
C PHE A 49 11.67 5.26 -23.23
N CYS A 50 11.21 4.72 -22.11
CA CYS A 50 10.40 3.50 -22.11
C CYS A 50 9.11 3.67 -22.93
N ASN A 51 8.45 4.83 -22.84
CA ASN A 51 7.26 5.18 -23.62
C ASN A 51 7.52 5.43 -25.12
N SER A 52 8.79 5.42 -25.56
CA SER A 52 9.09 5.42 -27.00
C SER A 52 8.81 4.07 -27.66
N CYS A 53 8.70 3.00 -26.86
CA CYS A 53 8.32 1.66 -27.30
C CYS A 53 6.81 1.47 -27.11
N HIS A 54 6.09 1.19 -28.19
CA HIS A 54 4.62 1.06 -28.17
C HIS A 54 4.11 -0.05 -27.24
N GLU A 55 4.89 -1.12 -27.05
CA GLU A 55 4.57 -2.19 -26.11
C GLU A 55 4.56 -1.73 -24.65
N MET A 56 5.21 -0.61 -24.33
CA MET A 56 5.26 -0.04 -22.98
C MET A 56 4.16 0.98 -22.71
N ASN A 57 3.46 1.49 -23.75
CA ASN A 57 2.45 2.55 -23.59
C ASN A 57 1.41 2.25 -22.49
N PRO A 58 0.82 1.03 -22.39
CA PRO A 58 -0.16 0.75 -21.33
C PRO A 58 0.44 0.78 -19.91
N ALA A 59 1.69 0.33 -19.77
CA ALA A 59 2.41 0.37 -18.51
C ALA A 59 2.77 1.82 -18.13
N PHE A 60 3.14 2.64 -19.11
CA PHE A 60 3.40 4.06 -18.92
C PHE A 60 2.14 4.84 -18.54
N ASP A 61 1.00 4.60 -19.20
CA ASP A 61 -0.26 5.28 -18.90
C ASP A 61 -0.75 4.98 -17.47
N SER A 62 -0.62 3.72 -17.04
CA SER A 62 -0.94 3.33 -15.67
C SER A 62 0.02 3.95 -14.66
N TRP A 63 1.33 3.98 -14.96
CA TRP A 63 2.34 4.66 -14.15
C TRP A 63 2.07 6.17 -13.99
N LYS A 64 1.76 6.85 -15.09
CA LYS A 64 1.49 8.30 -15.14
C LYS A 64 0.31 8.71 -14.26
N THR A 65 -0.64 7.80 -14.03
CA THR A 65 -1.83 8.04 -13.18
C THR A 65 -1.74 7.41 -11.79
N SER A 66 -0.59 6.82 -11.45
CA SER A 66 -0.34 6.18 -10.15
C SER A 66 0.26 7.17 -9.14
N VAL A 67 0.31 6.78 -7.85
CA VAL A 67 1.00 7.55 -6.80
C VAL A 67 2.53 7.48 -6.90
N HIS A 68 3.05 6.70 -7.86
CA HIS A 68 4.49 6.50 -8.11
C HIS A 68 4.92 7.14 -9.45
N SER A 69 4.15 8.08 -10.00
CA SER A 69 4.47 8.78 -11.25
C SER A 69 5.73 9.66 -11.20
N GLU A 70 6.32 9.84 -10.02
CA GLU A 70 7.54 10.63 -9.82
C GLU A 70 8.82 9.77 -9.74
N VAL A 71 8.70 8.44 -9.83
CA VAL A 71 9.86 7.53 -9.81
C VAL A 71 10.06 6.85 -11.17
N THR A 72 11.28 6.45 -11.47
CA THR A 72 11.61 5.79 -12.74
C THR A 72 11.14 4.34 -12.76
N CYS A 73 10.87 3.78 -13.95
CA CYS A 73 10.42 2.40 -14.12
C CYS A 73 11.41 1.40 -13.49
N TYR A 74 12.71 1.63 -13.67
CA TYR A 74 13.76 0.74 -13.15
C TYR A 74 13.90 0.79 -11.63
N SER A 75 13.37 1.82 -10.95
CA SER A 75 13.43 1.89 -9.49
C SER A 75 12.64 0.76 -8.82
N CYS A 76 11.66 0.18 -9.54
CA CYS A 76 10.87 -0.96 -9.08
C CYS A 76 11.19 -2.25 -9.85
N HIS A 77 11.40 -2.17 -11.16
CA HIS A 77 11.61 -3.36 -12.02
C HIS A 77 13.03 -3.96 -11.93
N MET A 78 13.87 -3.43 -11.05
CA MET A 78 15.23 -3.91 -10.83
C MET A 78 15.61 -3.78 -9.35
N PRO A 79 16.35 -4.76 -8.79
CA PRO A 79 16.97 -4.59 -7.48
C PRO A 79 17.93 -3.39 -7.48
N PRO A 80 18.03 -2.64 -6.37
CA PRO A 80 18.95 -1.50 -6.28
C PRO A 80 20.41 -1.94 -6.42
N GLY A 81 21.27 -1.02 -6.86
CA GLY A 81 22.72 -1.21 -6.93
C GLY A 81 23.30 -1.08 -8.34
N VAL A 82 24.53 -0.58 -8.43
CA VAL A 82 25.20 -0.27 -9.70
C VAL A 82 25.45 -1.52 -10.56
N ILE A 83 25.71 -2.66 -9.94
CA ILE A 83 25.92 -3.94 -10.63
C ILE A 83 24.60 -4.40 -11.25
N ASN A 84 23.51 -4.39 -10.49
CA ASN A 84 22.18 -4.74 -10.99
C ASN A 84 21.75 -3.82 -12.13
N TYR A 85 22.08 -2.53 -12.03
CA TYR A 85 21.85 -1.56 -13.09
C TYR A 85 22.58 -1.93 -14.39
N ALA A 86 23.87 -2.23 -14.31
CA ALA A 86 24.66 -2.63 -15.46
C ALA A 86 24.18 -3.96 -16.06
N THR A 87 23.91 -4.98 -15.23
CA THR A 87 23.47 -6.30 -15.72
C THR A 87 22.09 -6.23 -16.36
N HIS A 88 21.16 -5.46 -15.81
CA HIS A 88 19.85 -5.25 -16.41
C HIS A 88 19.94 -4.51 -17.75
N LYS A 89 20.83 -3.53 -17.90
CA LYS A 89 21.05 -2.87 -19.20
C LYS A 89 21.51 -3.84 -20.28
N VAL A 90 22.39 -4.79 -19.92
CA VAL A 90 22.82 -5.85 -20.84
C VAL A 90 21.67 -6.81 -21.14
N ALA A 91 20.90 -7.23 -20.13
CA ALA A 91 19.74 -8.10 -20.30
C ALA A 91 18.65 -7.46 -21.17
N ALA A 92 18.46 -6.15 -21.06
CA ALA A 92 17.48 -5.38 -21.82
C ALA A 92 17.74 -5.35 -23.34
N VAL A 93 18.94 -5.74 -23.80
CA VAL A 93 19.21 -5.93 -25.24
C VAL A 93 18.27 -6.98 -25.85
N LYS A 94 17.86 -7.98 -25.06
CA LYS A 94 16.85 -8.96 -25.48
C LYS A 94 15.51 -8.29 -25.79
N GLU A 95 15.13 -7.25 -25.06
CA GLU A 95 13.87 -6.54 -25.29
C GLU A 95 13.85 -5.84 -26.65
N LEU A 96 15.00 -5.33 -27.10
CA LEU A 96 15.14 -4.79 -28.47
C LEU A 96 14.90 -5.85 -29.54
N TYR A 97 15.42 -7.06 -29.35
CA TYR A 97 15.15 -8.18 -30.25
C TYR A 97 13.65 -8.54 -30.25
N LEU A 98 13.02 -8.59 -29.08
CA LEU A 98 11.59 -8.92 -28.96
C LEU A 98 10.68 -7.83 -29.54
N HIS A 99 11.07 -6.56 -29.42
CA HIS A 99 10.39 -5.44 -30.07
C HIS A 99 10.20 -5.71 -31.58
N PHE A 100 11.31 -5.98 -32.29
CA PHE A 100 11.27 -6.18 -33.74
C PHE A 100 10.69 -7.53 -34.18
N THR A 101 10.78 -8.58 -33.36
CA THR A 101 10.40 -9.94 -33.77
C THR A 101 9.04 -10.41 -33.25
N VAL A 102 8.55 -9.83 -32.15
CA VAL A 102 7.32 -10.25 -31.45
C VAL A 102 6.34 -9.10 -31.35
N PHE A 103 6.74 -7.96 -30.77
CA PHE A 103 5.79 -6.89 -30.43
C PHE A 103 5.35 -6.05 -31.62
N ASN A 104 6.15 -5.98 -32.68
CA ASN A 104 5.77 -5.32 -33.93
C ASN A 104 4.83 -6.15 -34.83
N LYS A 105 4.45 -7.37 -34.42
CA LYS A 105 3.48 -8.20 -35.16
C LYS A 105 2.03 -7.82 -34.81
N PRO A 106 1.05 -8.05 -35.71
CA PRO A 106 -0.36 -7.88 -35.38
C PRO A 106 -0.78 -8.74 -34.19
N ASN A 107 -1.55 -8.17 -33.26
CA ASN A 107 -2.00 -8.82 -32.02
C ASN A 107 -0.85 -9.45 -31.20
N PRO A 108 0.15 -8.65 -30.81
CA PRO A 108 1.24 -9.17 -30.01
C PRO A 108 0.72 -9.61 -28.64
N PRO A 109 1.39 -10.54 -27.95
CA PRO A 109 1.08 -10.88 -26.57
C PRO A 109 1.02 -9.60 -25.73
N LYS A 110 -0.01 -9.46 -24.90
CA LYS A 110 -0.11 -8.32 -23.96
C LYS A 110 1.00 -8.47 -22.92
N ILE A 111 2.08 -7.72 -23.14
CA ILE A 111 3.22 -7.38 -22.28
C ILE A 111 3.65 -8.49 -21.30
N HIS A 112 4.82 -9.10 -21.54
CA HIS A 112 5.68 -9.89 -20.64
C HIS A 112 5.09 -10.28 -19.26
N ALA A 113 3.94 -10.96 -19.21
CA ALA A 113 3.22 -11.27 -17.98
C ALA A 113 3.96 -12.23 -17.04
N THR A 114 5.20 -12.61 -17.39
CA THR A 114 6.13 -13.43 -16.61
C THR A 114 7.23 -12.63 -15.93
N GLN A 115 7.25 -11.30 -16.05
CA GLN A 115 8.21 -10.46 -15.33
C GLN A 115 7.98 -10.63 -13.83
N LYS A 116 9.03 -11.12 -13.14
CA LYS A 116 9.09 -11.28 -11.68
C LYS A 116 8.52 -10.03 -11.04
N GLU A 117 7.63 -10.23 -10.07
CA GLU A 117 7.16 -9.15 -9.22
C GLU A 117 8.37 -8.38 -8.65
N PRO A 118 8.27 -7.04 -8.49
CA PRO A 118 9.31 -6.26 -7.84
C PRO A 118 9.77 -6.90 -6.54
N VAL A 119 11.07 -6.92 -6.31
CA VAL A 119 11.65 -7.45 -5.07
C VAL A 119 11.39 -6.49 -3.92
N ASN A 120 11.32 -7.01 -2.69
CA ASN A 120 11.05 -6.18 -1.51
C ASN A 120 12.08 -5.06 -1.34
N GLU A 121 13.34 -5.29 -1.70
CA GLU A 121 14.43 -4.32 -1.64
C GLU A 121 14.17 -3.07 -2.49
N ALA A 122 13.46 -3.22 -3.63
CA ALA A 122 13.08 -2.10 -4.47
C ALA A 122 12.08 -1.18 -3.74
N CYS A 123 11.13 -1.77 -3.01
CA CYS A 123 10.24 -1.00 -2.14
C CYS A 123 11.00 -0.37 -0.97
N GLY A 124 11.99 -1.09 -0.42
CA GLY A 124 12.80 -0.68 0.73
C GLY A 124 13.74 0.51 0.47
N GLY A 125 14.03 0.80 -0.80
CA GLY A 125 14.76 1.99 -1.20
C GLY A 125 14.06 3.30 -0.80
N CYS A 126 12.73 3.27 -0.69
CA CYS A 126 11.92 4.44 -0.33
C CYS A 126 10.98 4.21 0.87
N HIS A 127 10.54 2.99 1.13
CA HIS A 127 9.60 2.66 2.21
C HIS A 127 10.28 1.91 3.35
N SER A 128 10.13 2.41 4.58
CA SER A 128 10.52 1.68 5.79
C SER A 128 9.55 0.53 6.09
N PHE A 129 10.11 -0.61 6.50
CA PHE A 129 9.37 -1.82 6.87
C PHE A 129 9.07 -1.95 8.36
N ASN A 130 9.62 -1.05 9.18
CA ASN A 130 9.41 -1.05 10.64
C ASN A 130 8.08 -0.36 11.03
N ARG A 131 6.99 -0.70 10.34
CA ARG A 131 5.65 -0.19 10.65
C ARG A 131 4.72 -1.34 11.04
N GLU A 132 4.06 -1.16 12.19
CA GLU A 132 3.02 -2.09 12.69
C GLU A 132 1.61 -1.66 12.25
N MET A 133 1.40 -0.36 12.01
CA MET A 133 0.11 0.21 11.63
C MET A 133 0.09 0.61 10.15
N ALA A 134 -0.85 0.03 9.38
CA ALA A 134 -1.19 0.50 8.05
C ALA A 134 -2.12 1.73 8.15
N PHE A 135 -1.98 2.66 7.20
CA PHE A 135 -2.74 3.92 7.17
C PHE A 135 -4.27 3.70 7.24
N GLY A 136 -4.87 4.16 8.34
CA GLY A 136 -6.31 4.34 8.50
C GLY A 136 -7.06 3.14 9.09
N GLY A 137 -7.48 3.28 10.36
CA GLY A 137 -8.62 2.50 10.89
C GLY A 137 -8.28 1.24 11.66
N GLY A 138 -7.20 1.23 12.46
CA GLY A 138 -6.96 0.18 13.45
C GLY A 138 -6.73 -1.20 12.85
N LEU A 139 -5.94 -1.28 11.78
CA LEU A 139 -5.47 -2.54 11.21
C LEU A 139 -4.01 -2.77 11.61
N ASN A 140 -3.76 -3.82 12.38
CA ASN A 140 -2.46 -4.33 12.77
C ASN A 140 -1.94 -5.28 11.69
N VAL A 141 -0.95 -4.83 10.94
CA VAL A 141 -0.25 -5.62 9.91
C VAL A 141 1.25 -5.42 10.13
N PRO A 142 1.88 -6.23 10.98
CA PRO A 142 3.32 -6.14 11.22
C PRO A 142 4.08 -6.56 9.96
N HIS A 143 4.51 -5.60 9.15
CA HIS A 143 5.10 -5.86 7.84
C HIS A 143 6.36 -6.71 7.94
N LYS A 144 7.19 -6.47 8.97
CA LYS A 144 8.40 -7.25 9.25
C LYS A 144 8.11 -8.75 9.34
N LEU A 145 7.11 -9.14 10.14
CA LEU A 145 6.76 -10.56 10.30
C LEU A 145 6.32 -11.18 8.97
N HIS A 146 5.52 -10.46 8.17
CA HIS A 146 5.06 -10.96 6.87
C HIS A 146 6.22 -11.11 5.87
N ILE A 147 7.16 -10.17 5.85
CA ILE A 147 8.35 -10.22 5.00
C ILE A 147 9.26 -11.38 5.44
N GLU A 148 9.43 -11.61 6.74
CA GLU A 148 10.20 -12.74 7.29
C GLU A 148 9.58 -14.10 6.96
N GLN A 149 8.26 -14.17 6.73
CA GLN A 149 7.58 -15.35 6.18
C GLN A 149 7.77 -15.50 4.65
N GLY A 150 8.59 -14.65 4.02
CA GLY A 150 8.88 -14.71 2.58
C GLY A 150 7.83 -14.06 1.70
N LEU A 151 6.91 -13.27 2.27
CA LEU A 151 5.88 -12.58 1.47
C LEU A 151 6.45 -11.32 0.80
N SER A 152 6.03 -11.12 -0.46
CA SER A 152 6.36 -9.90 -1.20
C SER A 152 5.41 -8.76 -0.83
N CYS A 153 5.88 -7.51 -0.92
CA CYS A 153 5.05 -6.32 -0.82
C CYS A 153 3.83 -6.40 -1.75
N THR A 154 4.02 -6.90 -2.96
CA THR A 154 3.00 -7.05 -4.01
C THR A 154 1.97 -8.13 -3.72
N THR A 155 2.24 -9.05 -2.78
CA THR A 155 1.26 -10.06 -2.34
C THR A 155 0.01 -9.38 -1.78
N CYS A 156 0.19 -8.31 -1.00
CA CYS A 156 -0.90 -7.53 -0.42
C CYS A 156 -1.15 -6.24 -1.21
N HIS A 157 -0.10 -5.49 -1.54
CA HIS A 157 -0.18 -4.29 -2.37
C HIS A 157 -0.17 -4.67 -3.85
N ALA A 158 -1.18 -5.41 -4.28
CA ALA A 158 -1.30 -5.84 -5.66
C ALA A 158 -1.50 -4.63 -6.59
N ARG A 159 -0.89 -4.68 -7.78
CA ARG A 159 -1.08 -3.69 -8.86
C ARG A 159 -0.88 -2.23 -8.43
N VAL A 160 0.16 -1.97 -7.63
CA VAL A 160 0.54 -0.63 -7.12
C VAL A 160 0.56 0.45 -8.21
N VAL A 161 1.07 0.09 -9.39
CA VAL A 161 1.28 1.00 -10.53
C VAL A 161 0.40 0.59 -11.71
N HIS A 162 0.39 -0.70 -12.06
CA HIS A 162 -0.27 -1.21 -13.28
C HIS A 162 -1.71 -1.73 -13.05
N GLY A 163 -2.48 -1.09 -12.17
CA GLY A 163 -3.89 -1.41 -11.92
C GLY A 163 -4.85 -0.66 -12.85
N LEU A 164 -5.91 -1.32 -13.33
CA LEU A 164 -6.96 -0.73 -14.17
C LEU A 164 -8.29 -0.65 -13.41
N GLY A 165 -9.04 0.45 -13.58
CA GLY A 165 -10.37 0.61 -12.98
C GLY A 165 -10.38 0.40 -11.46
N ASP A 166 -11.32 -0.42 -10.97
CA ASP A 166 -11.46 -0.80 -9.56
C ASP A 166 -10.30 -1.69 -9.05
N GLU A 167 -9.43 -2.17 -9.95
CA GLU A 167 -8.21 -2.89 -9.59
C GLU A 167 -7.04 -1.98 -9.20
N LYS A 168 -7.21 -0.65 -9.24
CA LYS A 168 -6.27 0.32 -8.62
C LYS A 168 -6.32 0.23 -7.08
N ALA A 169 -6.37 -0.99 -6.55
CA ALA A 169 -6.66 -1.29 -5.15
C ALA A 169 -5.61 -0.65 -4.25
N ARG A 170 -5.96 0.53 -3.71
CA ARG A 170 -5.15 1.26 -2.73
C ARG A 170 -5.07 0.52 -1.39
N LYS A 171 -5.91 -0.51 -1.20
CA LYS A 171 -6.02 -1.31 0.04
C LYS A 171 -6.20 -2.80 -0.31
N PRO A 172 -5.50 -3.71 0.39
CA PRO A 172 -5.72 -5.14 0.24
C PRO A 172 -7.16 -5.53 0.58
N LYS A 173 -7.71 -6.51 -0.14
CA LYS A 173 -8.99 -7.12 0.23
C LYS A 173 -8.79 -8.05 1.44
N MET A 174 -9.80 -8.16 2.30
CA MET A 174 -9.77 -9.11 3.43
C MET A 174 -9.51 -10.54 2.95
N GLU A 175 -10.07 -10.92 1.81
CA GLU A 175 -9.84 -12.21 1.16
C GLU A 175 -8.35 -12.54 1.01
N THR A 176 -7.51 -11.55 0.67
CA THR A 176 -6.06 -11.75 0.56
C THR A 176 -5.45 -12.19 1.88
N CYS A 177 -5.88 -11.60 3.00
CA CYS A 177 -5.42 -11.95 4.34
C CYS A 177 -5.89 -13.37 4.72
N MET A 178 -7.16 -13.69 4.43
CA MET A 178 -7.78 -14.95 4.81
C MET A 178 -7.23 -16.17 4.05
N LYS A 179 -6.45 -15.96 2.98
CA LYS A 179 -5.69 -17.04 2.33
C LYS A 179 -4.72 -17.75 3.30
N CYS A 180 -4.25 -17.05 4.32
CA CYS A 180 -3.37 -17.60 5.35
C CYS A 180 -3.96 -17.45 6.76
N HIS A 181 -4.75 -16.42 7.03
CA HIS A 181 -5.42 -16.22 8.34
C HIS A 181 -6.69 -17.07 8.45
N ASP A 182 -6.53 -18.39 8.44
CA ASP A 182 -7.60 -19.40 8.48
C ASP A 182 -7.71 -20.12 9.84
N GLY A 183 -6.86 -19.75 10.81
CA GLY A 183 -6.80 -20.36 12.14
C GLY A 183 -5.91 -21.61 12.19
N LYS A 184 -5.38 -22.07 11.06
CA LYS A 184 -4.41 -23.17 10.95
C LYS A 184 -3.02 -22.65 10.59
N THR A 185 -2.93 -21.86 9.54
CA THR A 185 -1.68 -21.30 9.01
C THR A 185 -1.30 -20.03 9.76
N ALA A 186 -2.27 -19.15 10.01
CA ALA A 186 -2.12 -17.97 10.85
C ALA A 186 -3.41 -17.69 11.65
N PRO A 187 -3.33 -16.97 12.79
CA PRO A 187 -4.50 -16.68 13.61
C PRO A 187 -5.59 -15.92 12.83
N ALA A 188 -6.82 -16.46 12.83
CA ALA A 188 -7.97 -15.87 12.11
C ALA A 188 -8.91 -15.02 12.98
N LYS A 189 -8.61 -14.88 14.27
CA LYS A 189 -9.47 -14.06 15.16
C LYS A 189 -9.44 -12.61 14.68
N CYS A 190 -10.62 -12.01 14.51
CA CYS A 190 -10.75 -10.67 13.92
C CYS A 190 -9.85 -9.62 14.62
N GLY A 191 -9.74 -9.68 15.95
CA GLY A 191 -8.95 -8.76 16.76
C GLY A 191 -7.43 -8.88 16.62
N VAL A 192 -6.92 -9.93 15.95
CA VAL A 192 -5.47 -10.07 15.64
C VAL A 192 -5.06 -8.99 14.64
N CYS A 193 -5.92 -8.75 13.65
CA CYS A 193 -5.69 -7.75 12.63
C CYS A 193 -6.47 -6.46 12.95
N HIS A 194 -7.68 -6.52 13.47
CA HIS A 194 -8.49 -5.32 13.75
C HIS A 194 -8.34 -4.85 15.21
N THR A 195 -7.44 -3.89 15.43
CA THR A 195 -7.27 -3.20 16.72
C THR A 195 -8.37 -2.16 16.98
N LYS A 196 -9.03 -1.67 15.92
CA LYS A 196 -10.23 -0.85 16.03
C LYS A 196 -11.11 -1.06 14.81
N MET A 197 -12.30 -1.64 15.00
CA MET A 197 -13.27 -1.75 13.92
C MET A 197 -14.22 -0.55 13.96
N GLY A 198 -14.39 0.10 12.81
CA GLY A 198 -15.33 1.22 12.69
C GLY A 198 -16.77 0.75 12.83
N THR A 199 -17.64 1.59 13.37
CA THR A 199 -19.07 1.32 13.43
C THR A 199 -19.63 1.34 11.99
N PRO A 200 -20.26 0.27 11.50
CA PRO A 200 -20.84 0.23 10.15
C PRO A 200 -21.87 1.35 9.95
N ASP A 201 -22.13 1.74 8.69
CA ASP A 201 -23.13 2.79 8.40
C ASP A 201 -24.53 2.41 8.88
N SER A 202 -24.85 1.12 8.94
CA SER A 202 -26.10 0.62 9.56
C SER A 202 -26.29 1.07 11.00
N HIS A 203 -25.21 1.36 11.73
CA HIS A 203 -25.26 1.84 13.11
C HIS A 203 -25.43 3.36 13.24
N LYS A 204 -25.45 4.08 12.11
CA LYS A 204 -25.67 5.54 12.07
C LYS A 204 -27.14 5.89 11.82
N GLN A 205 -28.02 4.89 11.72
CA GLN A 205 -29.46 5.09 11.53
C GLN A 205 -30.06 5.84 12.73
N ALA A 206 -30.95 6.82 12.47
CA ALA A 206 -31.55 7.63 13.53
C ALA A 206 -32.39 6.79 14.53
N ASN A 207 -33.02 5.72 14.05
CA ASN A 207 -33.79 4.74 14.82
C ASN A 207 -32.98 3.48 15.16
N TRP A 208 -31.66 3.61 15.32
CA TRP A 208 -30.77 2.49 15.57
C TRP A 208 -31.22 1.62 16.74
N PHE A 209 -31.68 2.21 17.85
CA PHE A 209 -32.08 1.43 19.04
C PHE A 209 -33.27 0.51 18.78
N GLN A 210 -34.22 0.93 17.94
CA GLN A 210 -35.38 0.15 17.55
C GLN A 210 -34.98 -0.96 16.57
N VAL A 211 -34.21 -0.63 15.54
CA VAL A 211 -33.78 -1.59 14.52
C VAL A 211 -32.86 -2.65 15.13
N HIS A 212 -31.86 -2.21 15.89
CA HIS A 212 -30.93 -3.09 16.60
C HIS A 212 -31.66 -3.96 17.63
N GLY A 213 -32.56 -3.40 18.43
CA GLY A 213 -33.33 -4.15 19.43
C GLY A 213 -34.25 -5.22 18.84
N GLN A 214 -34.68 -5.10 17.58
CA GLN A 214 -35.36 -6.19 16.87
C GLN A 214 -34.38 -7.20 16.28
N MET A 215 -33.23 -6.73 15.74
CA MET A 215 -32.19 -7.62 15.21
C MET A 215 -31.61 -8.57 16.26
N THR A 216 -31.47 -8.15 17.52
CA THR A 216 -30.96 -9.02 18.61
C THR A 216 -31.79 -10.28 18.81
N LYS A 217 -33.04 -10.32 18.33
CA LYS A 217 -33.91 -11.51 18.42
C LYS A 217 -33.60 -12.56 17.35
N THR A 218 -32.92 -12.18 16.26
CA THR A 218 -32.78 -13.04 15.07
C THR A 218 -31.33 -13.18 14.60
N ILE A 219 -30.40 -12.32 15.02
CA ILE A 219 -29.00 -12.36 14.59
C ILE A 219 -28.07 -12.94 15.65
N ASN A 220 -27.04 -13.66 15.21
CA ASN A 220 -25.94 -14.08 16.09
C ASN A 220 -24.95 -12.92 16.25
N CYS A 221 -24.97 -12.28 17.43
CA CYS A 221 -24.14 -11.11 17.73
C CYS A 221 -22.64 -11.37 17.55
N ASN A 222 -22.19 -12.61 17.78
CA ASN A 222 -20.77 -12.97 17.75
C ASN A 222 -20.19 -12.98 16.34
N GLU A 223 -21.02 -13.02 15.30
CA GLU A 223 -20.55 -12.95 13.91
C GLU A 223 -19.92 -11.59 13.60
N CYS A 224 -20.40 -10.53 14.26
CA CYS A 224 -19.94 -9.16 14.02
C CYS A 224 -19.20 -8.55 15.22
N HIS A 225 -19.56 -8.92 16.46
CA HIS A 225 -19.09 -8.22 17.66
C HIS A 225 -18.01 -8.97 18.45
N ASN A 226 -17.71 -10.22 18.13
CA ASN A 226 -16.71 -11.04 18.85
C ASN A 226 -15.24 -10.61 18.58
N TRP A 227 -15.02 -9.36 18.14
CA TRP A 227 -13.69 -8.81 17.88
C TRP A 227 -13.03 -8.19 19.11
N ARG A 228 -13.81 -7.82 20.15
CA ARG A 228 -13.30 -7.36 21.46
C ARG A 228 -14.22 -7.86 22.58
N PRO A 229 -13.74 -8.14 23.81
CA PRO A 229 -14.54 -8.72 24.87
C PRO A 229 -15.64 -7.78 25.42
N ASP A 230 -15.38 -6.47 25.51
CA ASP A 230 -16.29 -5.52 26.20
C ASP A 230 -17.35 -4.89 25.29
N TRP A 231 -17.53 -5.42 24.08
CA TRP A 231 -18.34 -4.79 23.02
C TRP A 231 -19.79 -4.51 23.42
N CYS A 232 -20.41 -5.40 24.21
CA CYS A 232 -21.80 -5.30 24.63
C CYS A 232 -21.97 -4.16 25.65
N MET A 233 -21.11 -4.15 26.67
CA MET A 233 -21.21 -3.19 27.76
C MET A 233 -20.76 -1.79 27.37
N ASP A 234 -19.89 -1.67 26.36
CA ASP A 234 -19.44 -0.40 25.80
C ASP A 234 -20.59 0.52 25.33
N CYS A 235 -21.74 -0.06 24.99
CA CYS A 235 -22.96 0.66 24.61
C CYS A 235 -24.01 0.62 25.73
N HIS A 236 -24.27 -0.56 26.31
CA HIS A 236 -25.32 -0.74 27.31
C HIS A 236 -25.06 -0.02 28.65
N THR A 237 -23.84 0.47 28.88
CA THR A 237 -23.50 1.31 30.05
C THR A 237 -23.61 2.81 29.78
N LYS A 238 -23.77 3.22 28.51
CA LYS A 238 -23.81 4.64 28.11
C LYS A 238 -25.25 5.13 28.07
N LYS A 239 -25.52 6.22 28.80
CA LYS A 239 -26.79 6.92 28.72
C LYS A 239 -26.89 7.61 27.34
N PRO A 240 -28.00 7.43 26.59
CA PRO A 240 -28.19 8.12 25.34
C PRO A 240 -28.34 9.64 25.57
N GLN A 241 -28.11 10.43 24.53
CA GLN A 241 -28.21 11.90 24.58
C GLN A 241 -29.59 12.41 25.07
N SER A 242 -30.64 11.60 24.95
CA SER A 242 -31.97 11.91 25.50
C SER A 242 -31.95 12.16 27.01
N HIS A 243 -30.98 11.62 27.76
CA HIS A 243 -30.86 11.81 29.21
C HIS A 243 -30.19 13.15 29.58
N ALA A 244 -30.79 14.26 29.17
CA ALA A 244 -30.32 15.61 29.48
C ALA A 244 -30.57 16.02 30.94
N VAL A 245 -29.81 17.01 31.43
CA VAL A 245 -30.02 17.64 32.75
C VAL A 245 -31.40 18.30 32.74
N ARG A 246 -32.38 17.73 33.47
CA ARG A 246 -33.83 18.04 33.50
C ARG A 246 -34.78 17.14 32.68
N TRP A 247 -34.31 15.99 32.20
CA TRP A 247 -35.13 14.99 31.49
C TRP A 247 -36.53 14.76 32.10
N ARG A 248 -36.61 14.53 33.43
CA ARG A 248 -37.89 14.26 34.11
C ARG A 248 -38.95 15.34 33.84
N SER A 249 -38.54 16.60 33.68
CA SER A 249 -39.46 17.72 33.50
C SER A 249 -39.82 18.03 32.05
N ASN A 250 -39.06 17.52 31.06
CA ASN A 250 -39.23 17.88 29.64
C ASN A 250 -39.27 16.68 28.68
N HIS A 251 -39.25 15.45 29.18
CA HIS A 251 -39.25 14.24 28.35
C HIS A 251 -40.55 13.97 27.59
N GLY A 252 -41.67 14.58 27.98
CA GLY A 252 -42.99 14.23 27.42
C GLY A 252 -43.07 14.35 25.89
N ALA A 253 -42.49 15.41 25.31
CA ALA A 253 -42.45 15.60 23.86
C ALA A 253 -41.58 14.53 23.16
N ALA A 254 -40.42 14.22 23.73
CA ALA A 254 -39.52 13.19 23.21
C ALA A 254 -40.13 11.77 23.32
N ALA A 255 -40.78 11.46 24.45
CA ALA A 255 -41.45 10.18 24.67
C ALA A 255 -42.69 10.00 23.78
N LYS A 256 -43.40 11.08 23.44
CA LYS A 256 -44.51 11.05 22.47
C LYS A 256 -44.02 10.88 21.03
N ALA A 257 -42.89 11.49 20.70
CA ALA A 257 -42.29 11.38 19.38
C ALA A 257 -41.69 9.98 19.12
N ASP A 258 -41.09 9.36 20.14
CA ASP A 258 -40.42 8.06 20.00
C ASP A 258 -40.44 7.24 21.30
N ARG A 259 -41.62 6.66 21.58
CA ARG A 259 -41.79 5.77 22.74
C ARG A 259 -40.98 4.48 22.60
N ASP A 260 -40.90 3.93 21.39
CA ASP A 260 -40.25 2.65 21.13
C ASP A 260 -38.73 2.71 21.25
N GLY A 261 -38.12 3.86 20.94
CA GLY A 261 -36.71 4.12 21.20
C GLY A 261 -36.38 4.10 22.69
N CYS A 262 -37.29 4.60 23.54
CA CYS A 262 -37.14 4.50 24.99
C CYS A 262 -37.30 3.05 25.48
N ASN A 263 -38.19 2.28 24.83
CA ASN A 263 -38.45 0.88 25.15
C ASN A 263 -37.27 -0.05 24.85
N ALA A 264 -36.28 0.41 24.06
CA ALA A 264 -35.05 -0.32 23.81
C ALA A 264 -34.22 -0.55 25.08
N CYS A 265 -34.32 0.35 26.07
CA CYS A 265 -33.60 0.24 27.35
C CYS A 265 -34.54 0.15 28.57
N HIS A 266 -35.76 0.68 28.47
CA HIS A 266 -36.69 0.76 29.58
C HIS A 266 -37.95 -0.07 29.31
N THR A 267 -38.36 -0.92 30.24
CA THR A 267 -39.65 -1.63 30.14
C THR A 267 -40.81 -0.69 30.48
N LEU A 268 -42.05 -1.05 30.10
CA LEU A 268 -43.26 -0.31 30.48
C LEU A 268 -43.36 -0.04 32.00
N ASN A 269 -42.91 -1.00 32.83
CA ASN A 269 -42.85 -0.87 34.29
C ASN A 269 -42.03 0.33 34.76
N PHE A 270 -41.02 0.75 33.99
CA PHE A 270 -40.22 1.93 34.29
C PHE A 270 -41.05 3.21 34.19
N CYS A 271 -41.88 3.33 33.15
CA CYS A 271 -42.77 4.47 32.94
C CYS A 271 -43.81 4.57 34.06
N MET A 272 -44.37 3.42 34.46
CA MET A 272 -45.42 3.35 35.48
C MET A 272 -44.96 3.81 36.87
N ARG A 273 -43.65 3.76 37.17
CA ARG A 273 -43.11 4.25 38.47
C ARG A 273 -43.34 5.75 38.70
N CYS A 274 -43.55 6.53 37.64
CA CYS A 274 -43.83 7.97 37.75
C CYS A 274 -45.20 8.35 37.19
N HIS A 275 -45.68 7.65 36.15
CA HIS A 275 -46.95 7.96 35.48
C HIS A 275 -48.15 7.17 36.01
N GLY A 276 -47.92 6.21 36.90
CA GLY A 276 -48.96 5.29 37.39
C GLY A 276 -49.32 4.20 36.37
N VAL A 277 -50.22 3.30 36.75
CA VAL A 277 -50.81 2.30 35.85
C VAL A 277 -51.82 3.03 34.97
N GLN A 278 -51.50 3.24 33.69
CA GLN A 278 -52.52 3.69 32.75
C GLN A 278 -53.45 2.50 32.46
N PRO A 279 -54.78 2.66 32.63
CA PRO A 279 -55.76 1.61 32.30
C PRO A 279 -55.77 1.26 30.81
#